data_AF-A0A4U1BHK9-F1
#
_entry.id   AF-A0A4U1BHK9-F1
#
_cell.length_a   1.000
_cell.length_b   1.000
_cell.length_c   1.000
_cell.angle_alpha   90.00
_cell.angle_beta   90.00
_cell.angle_gamma   90.00
#
_symmetry.space_group_name_H-M   'P 1'
#
loop_
_entity.id
_entity.type
_entity.pdbx_description
1 polymer ?
#
loop_
_entity_poly.entity_id
_entity_poly.type
_entity_poly.pdbx_seq_one_letter_code
_entity_poly.pdbx_strand_id
1 'polypeptide(L)' 'MQLSQVTVLYYDYDQPLFMRQATIEANQEDKGSRVHLPGEFEQGKVIIAVIQGDAKILSHAGERVQH' A
#
# COMPACT_ATOMS: atom_id res chain seq x y z
N MET A 1 -4.97 -15.62 -12.62
CA MET A 1 -4.05 -14.68 -11.94
C MET A 1 -3.86 -13.50 -12.88
N GLN A 2 -4.36 -12.34 -12.49
CA GLN A 2 -4.30 -11.13 -13.29
C GLN A 2 -3.34 -10.13 -12.62
N LEU A 3 -2.53 -9.45 -13.43
CA LEU A 3 -1.74 -8.31 -12.96
C LEU A 3 -2.66 -7.11 -12.76
N SER A 4 -2.60 -6.55 -11.56
CA SER A 4 -3.40 -5.41 -11.15
C SER A 4 -2.50 -4.33 -10.57
N GLN A 5 -2.71 -3.09 -10.98
CA GLN A 5 -2.11 -1.95 -10.29
C GLN A 5 -2.79 -1.77 -8.93
N VAL A 6 -2.01 -1.69 -7.87
CA VAL A 6 -2.49 -1.52 -6.50
C VAL A 6 -1.67 -0.45 -5.79
N THR A 7 -2.30 0.25 -4.85
CA THR A 7 -1.62 1.13 -3.90
C THR A 7 -1.49 0.43 -2.57
N VAL A 8 -0.28 0.34 -2.06
CA VAL A 8 0.03 -0.28 -0.77
C VAL A 8 0.36 0.80 0.24
N LEU A 9 -0.35 0.80 1.37
CA LEU A 9 -0.03 1.61 2.55
C LEU A 9 0.81 0.77 3.51
N TYR A 10 1.94 1.31 3.96
CA TYR A 10 2.88 0.57 4.81
C TYR A 10 3.69 1.48 5.72
N TYR A 11 4.31 0.86 6.73
CA TYR A 11 5.41 1.45 7.49
C TYR A 11 6.72 0.75 7.14
N ASP A 12 7.84 1.48 7.17
CA ASP A 12 9.15 0.83 7.24
C ASP A 12 9.39 0.38 8.69
N TYR A 13 9.94 -0.82 8.89
CA TYR A 13 10.24 -1.33 10.24
C TYR A 13 11.12 -0.38 11.05
N ASP A 14 12.07 0.28 10.37
CA ASP A 14 13.01 1.21 11.00
C ASP A 14 12.39 2.59 11.27
N GLN A 15 11.24 2.91 10.67
CA GLN A 15 10.57 4.22 10.78
C GLN A 15 9.04 4.08 10.90
N PRO A 16 8.54 3.45 11.98
CA PRO A 16 7.13 3.06 12.10
C PRO A 16 6.17 4.23 12.33
N LEU A 17 6.69 5.45 12.53
CA LEU A 17 5.87 6.64 12.77
C LEU A 17 5.34 7.27 11.47
N PHE A 18 5.95 6.96 10.33
CA PHE A 18 5.61 7.59 9.05
C PHE A 18 4.94 6.59 8.12
N MET A 19 3.62 6.75 7.94
CA MET A 19 2.88 5.93 6.97
C MET A 19 3.27 6.36 5.56
N ARG A 20 3.66 5.39 4.75
CA ARG A 20 4.05 5.57 3.35
C ARG A 20 3.02 4.93 2.43
N GLN A 21 3.04 5.35 1.16
CA GLN A 21 2.30 4.70 0.09
C GLN A 21 3.25 4.35 -1.06
N ALA A 22 2.92 3.29 -1.80
CA ALA A 22 3.53 2.99 -3.09
C ALA A 22 2.50 2.38 -4.03
N THR A 23 2.52 2.80 -5.29
CA THR A 23 1.70 2.19 -6.35
C THR A 23 2.57 1.17 -7.08
N ILE A 24 2.16 -0.10 -7.08
CA ILE A 24 2.92 -1.22 -7.64
C ILE A 24 2.02 -2.13 -8.47
N GLU A 25 2.63 -2.97 -9.31
CA GLU A 25 1.94 -4.10 -9.92
C GLU A 25 1.96 -5.29 -8.97
N ALA A 26 0.81 -5.94 -8.81
CA ALA A 26 0.65 -7.12 -7.96
C ALA A 26 -0.20 -8.17 -8.66
N ASN A 27 0.01 -9.44 -8.30
CA ASN A 27 -0.82 -10.52 -8.80
C ASN A 27 -2.11 -10.61 -7.99
N GLN A 28 -3.25 -10.51 -8.66
CA GLN A 28 -4.57 -10.66 -8.05
C GLN A 28 -5.18 -12.01 -8.47
N GLU A 29 -5.77 -12.72 -7.52
CA GLU A 29 -6.59 -13.89 -7.83
C GLU A 29 -7.87 -13.45 -8.57
N ASP A 30 -8.36 -14.27 -9.51
CA ASP A 30 -9.44 -13.93 -10.46
C ASP A 30 -10.82 -13.66 -9.81
N LYS A 31 -10.90 -13.65 -8.47
CA LYS A 31 -12.09 -13.31 -7.67
C LYS A 31 -11.86 -12.14 -6.69
N GLY A 32 -10.74 -11.43 -6.81
CA GLY A 32 -10.51 -10.14 -6.14
C GLY A 32 -10.22 -10.20 -4.64
N SER A 33 -10.35 -11.35 -3.98
CA SER A 33 -10.21 -11.45 -2.52
C SER A 33 -8.77 -11.48 -2.02
N ARG A 34 -7.80 -11.84 -2.88
CA ARG A 34 -6.39 -11.97 -2.50
C ARG A 34 -5.48 -11.28 -3.51
N VAL A 35 -4.62 -10.41 -2.97
CA VAL A 35 -3.54 -9.75 -3.70
C VAL A 35 -2.22 -10.29 -3.17
N HIS A 36 -1.33 -10.69 -4.07
CA HIS A 36 0.02 -11.12 -3.77
C HIS A 36 0.98 -9.99 -4.12
N LEU A 37 1.56 -9.37 -3.10
CA LEU A 37 2.60 -8.37 -3.29
C LEU A 37 3.93 -9.06 -3.64
N PRO A 38 4.83 -8.42 -4.38
CA PRO A 38 6.17 -8.93 -4.61
C PRO A 38 6.92 -9.11 -3.27
N GLY A 39 7.57 -10.26 -3.05
CA GLY A 39 8.25 -10.54 -1.78
C GLY A 39 9.37 -9.53 -1.45
N GLU A 40 10.06 -9.01 -2.47
CA GLU A 40 11.05 -7.94 -2.31
C GLU A 40 10.42 -6.63 -1.81
N PHE A 41 9.15 -6.38 -2.18
CA PHE A 41 8.42 -5.23 -1.67
C PHE A 41 8.07 -5.42 -0.20
N GLU A 42 7.63 -6.60 0.23
CA GLU A 42 7.23 -6.84 1.63
C GLU A 42 8.40 -6.78 2.63
N GLN A 43 9.63 -7.02 2.17
CA GLN A 43 10.80 -6.97 3.04
C GLN A 43 11.00 -5.58 3.66
N GLY A 44 11.25 -5.56 4.96
CA GLY A 44 11.47 -4.33 5.70
C GLY A 44 10.20 -3.52 5.97
N LYS A 45 9.01 -4.04 5.62
CA LYS A 45 7.76 -3.27 5.68
C LYS A 45 6.67 -3.96 6.49
N VAL A 46 5.88 -3.15 7.18
CA VAL A 46 4.62 -3.55 7.80
C VAL A 46 3.47 -3.07 6.92
N ILE A 47 2.80 -4.01 6.24
CA ILE A 47 1.69 -3.69 5.34
C ILE A 47 0.44 -3.37 6.16
N ILE A 48 -0.16 -2.22 5.88
CA ILE A 48 -1.37 -1.72 6.57
C ILE A 48 -2.61 -2.02 5.71
N ALA A 49 -2.55 -1.67 4.43
CA ALA A 49 -3.66 -1.83 3.50
C ALA A 49 -3.16 -1.98 2.06
N VAL A 50 -3.94 -2.68 1.24
CA VAL A 50 -3.75 -2.79 -0.20
C VAL A 50 -5.05 -2.35 -0.87
N ILE A 51 -4.95 -1.35 -1.75
CA ILE A 51 -6.07 -0.69 -2.40
C ILE A 51 -5.95 -0.95 -3.90
N GLN A 52 -7.04 -1.32 -4.56
CA GLN A 52 -7.02 -1.50 -6.01
C GLN A 52 -6.90 -0.15 -6.74
N GLY A 53 -6.01 -0.08 -7.72
CA GLY A 53 -5.73 1.12 -8.51
C GLY A 53 -4.76 2.09 -7.83
N ASP A 54 -4.74 3.31 -8.33
CA ASP A 54 -3.94 4.41 -7.79
C ASP A 54 -4.73 5.18 -6.72
N ALA A 55 -4.12 5.38 -5.56
CA ALA A 55 -4.68 6.14 -4.47
C ALA A 55 -3.68 7.17 -3.97
N LYS A 56 -4.17 8.39 -3.73
CA LYS A 56 -3.38 9.50 -3.20
C LYS A 56 -3.81 9.79 -1.76
N ILE A 57 -2.85 9.75 -0.84
CA ILE A 57 -3.04 10.29 0.51
C ILE A 57 -3.21 11.81 0.40
N LEU A 58 -4.34 12.31 0.90
CA LEU A 58 -4.64 13.75 0.95
C LEU A 58 -4.22 14.39 2.27
N SER A 59 -4.19 13.61 3.35
CA SER A 59 -3.76 14.04 4.66
C SER A 59 -3.37 12.86 5.54
N HIS A 60 -2.47 13.10 6.49
CA HIS A 60 -2.13 12.14 7.53
C HIS A 60 -2.87 12.41 8.84
N ALA A 61 -3.07 11.37 9.65
CA ALA A 61 -3.63 11.52 10.98
C ALA A 61 -2.75 12.45 11.83
N GLY A 62 -3.34 13.50 12.39
CA GLY A 62 -2.62 14.52 13.16
C GLY A 62 -2.14 15.73 12.35
N GLU A 63 -2.20 15.67 11.01
CA GLU A 63 -2.06 16.88 10.19
C GLU A 63 -3.34 17.71 10.30
N ARG A 64 -3.19 18.99 10.65
CA ARG A 64 -4.27 19.95 10.49
C ARG A 64 -4.48 20.16 9.00
N VAL A 65 -5.61 19.68 8.48
CA VAL A 65 -6.06 20.03 7.12
C VAL A 65 -6.28 21.54 7.10
N GLN A 66 -5.35 22.28 6.50
CA GLN A 66 -5.58 23.68 6.17
C GLN A 66 -6.44 23.70 4.92
N HIS A 67 -7.72 24.00 5.10
CA HIS A 67 -8.66 24.32 4.03
C HIS A 67 -8.34 25.69 3.42
#